data_AF-A0A955R8M6-F1
#
_entry.id   AF-A0A955R8M6-F1
#
_cell.length_a   1.000
_cell.length_b   1.000
_cell.length_c   1.000
_cell.angle_alpha   90.00
_cell.angle_beta   90.00
_cell.angle_gamma   90.00
#
_symmetry.space_group_name_H-M   'P 1'
#
loop_
_entity.id
_entity.type
_entity.pdbx_description
1 polymer ?
#
loop_
_entity_poly.entity_id
_entity_poly.type
_entity_poly.pdbx_seq_one_letter_code
_entity_poly.pdbx_strand_id
1 'polypeptide(L)'
;MRTLLPTTAALLGLLACRDPAAGTFVGNPTMTARMAEPAEVGVVDGELIALEMLLGDCDQVGDVPLGSRTFTFDGAESREALQIPADEHCGVFLVVDLMRVVVDDGQGGERELIADDFDLWVPTTFLARANGRFRLRFGDDAWLSDVVALTEPGTHSVNGEASLATAFFEGLDRSVVEELAPE
;
A
#
# COMPACT_ATOMS: atom_id res chain seq x y z
N MET A 1 -2.90 71.90 -48.57
CA MET A 1 -3.82 71.69 -47.43
C MET A 1 -4.35 70.28 -47.44
N ARG A 2 -3.89 69.45 -46.51
CA ARG A 2 -4.67 68.38 -45.85
C ARG A 2 -3.80 67.83 -44.72
N THR A 3 -4.09 68.36 -43.53
CA THR A 3 -3.75 67.81 -42.22
C THR A 3 -4.35 66.42 -42.07
N LEU A 4 -3.65 65.52 -41.38
CA LEU A 4 -4.24 64.57 -40.41
C LEU A 4 -3.12 63.97 -39.54
N LEU A 5 -3.48 63.82 -38.28
CA LEU A 5 -2.70 63.60 -37.05
C LEU A 5 -2.23 62.14 -36.85
N PRO A 6 -1.37 61.88 -35.84
CA PRO A 6 -0.68 60.62 -35.63
C PRO A 6 -1.56 59.60 -34.88
N THR A 7 -1.42 58.32 -35.21
CA THR A 7 -2.00 57.23 -34.42
C THR A 7 -0.88 56.43 -33.77
N THR A 8 -0.72 56.66 -32.47
CA THR A 8 0.01 55.83 -31.52
C THR A 8 -0.56 54.41 -31.56
N ALA A 9 0.29 53.41 -31.79
CA ALA A 9 -0.02 52.02 -31.48
C ALA A 9 1.10 51.50 -30.57
N ALA A 10 0.90 51.68 -29.27
CA ALA A 10 1.68 50.99 -28.25
C ALA A 10 1.33 49.50 -28.32
N LEU A 11 2.27 48.68 -28.79
CA LEU A 11 2.15 47.23 -28.73
C LEU A 11 2.46 46.80 -27.28
N LEU A 12 1.44 46.87 -26.42
CA LEU A 12 1.39 46.12 -25.17
C LEU A 12 1.22 44.64 -25.52
N GLY A 13 2.35 43.99 -25.80
CA GLY A 13 2.43 42.53 -25.80
C GLY A 13 2.22 42.05 -24.37
N LEU A 14 0.97 41.73 -24.05
CA LEU A 14 0.56 41.04 -22.83
C LEU A 14 1.47 39.80 -22.65
N LEU A 15 2.38 39.89 -21.68
CA LEU A 15 2.87 38.71 -20.97
C LEU A 15 1.62 38.02 -20.44
N ALA A 16 1.16 36.99 -21.15
CA ALA A 16 0.26 36.02 -20.60
C ALA A 16 1.01 35.38 -19.42
N CYS A 17 0.75 35.89 -18.21
CA CYS A 17 1.00 35.15 -16.98
C CYS A 17 0.20 33.87 -17.12
N ARG A 18 0.87 32.81 -17.60
CA ARG A 18 0.35 31.46 -17.54
C ARG A 18 0.20 31.17 -16.05
N ASP A 19 -1.04 31.19 -15.58
CA ASP A 19 -1.35 30.89 -14.19
C ASP A 19 -0.75 29.52 -13.85
N PRO A 20 0.23 29.44 -12.93
CA PRO A 20 0.79 28.16 -12.51
C PRO A 20 -0.27 27.26 -11.87
N ALA A 21 -1.40 27.82 -11.45
CA ALA A 21 -2.54 27.11 -10.89
C ALA A 21 -3.47 26.49 -11.97
N ALA A 22 -3.23 26.72 -13.26
CA ALA A 22 -3.94 26.01 -14.34
C ALA A 22 -3.37 24.60 -14.61
N GLY A 23 -2.48 24.11 -13.74
CA GLY A 23 -2.14 22.70 -13.64
C GLY A 23 -3.21 21.98 -12.81
N THR A 24 -3.98 21.11 -13.44
CA THR A 24 -4.85 20.16 -12.75
C THR A 24 -3.99 19.18 -11.96
N PHE A 25 -3.53 19.56 -10.76
CA PHE A 25 -3.02 18.62 -9.77
C PHE A 25 -4.20 17.75 -9.32
N VAL A 26 -4.58 16.81 -10.16
CA VAL A 26 -5.41 15.68 -9.77
C VAL A 26 -4.48 14.80 -8.96
N GLY A 27 -4.66 14.75 -7.64
CA GLY A 27 -3.80 13.94 -6.79
C GLY A 27 -3.95 12.47 -7.16
N ASN A 28 -2.82 11.80 -7.36
CA ASN A 28 -2.81 10.36 -7.58
C ASN A 28 -3.39 9.68 -6.34
N PRO A 29 -4.22 8.64 -6.50
CA PRO A 29 -4.64 7.83 -5.38
C PRO A 29 -3.44 7.26 -4.62
N THR A 30 -3.60 7.04 -3.33
CA THR A 30 -2.55 6.54 -2.45
C THR A 30 -2.96 5.23 -1.80
N MET A 31 -2.03 4.28 -1.70
CA MET A 31 -2.18 3.05 -0.95
C MET A 31 -1.18 3.01 0.21
N THR A 32 -1.69 2.67 1.39
CA THR A 32 -0.90 2.34 2.60
C THR A 32 -0.99 0.84 2.86
N ALA A 33 -0.18 0.32 3.78
CA ALA A 33 -0.27 -1.06 4.22
C ALA A 33 -0.64 -1.14 5.70
N ARG A 34 -1.36 -2.20 6.09
CA ARG A 34 -1.69 -2.50 7.48
C ARG A 34 -1.66 -4.00 7.73
N MET A 35 -1.14 -4.44 8.86
CA MET A 35 -1.35 -5.80 9.35
C MET A 35 -2.70 -5.89 10.08
N ALA A 36 -3.44 -6.98 9.89
CA ALA A 36 -4.60 -7.24 10.73
C ALA A 36 -4.15 -7.37 12.18
N GLU A 37 -4.86 -6.71 13.09
CA GLU A 37 -4.51 -6.64 14.51
C GLU A 37 -5.73 -7.04 15.35
N PRO A 38 -5.78 -8.30 15.81
CA PRO A 38 -6.83 -8.77 16.70
C PRO A 38 -6.82 -8.01 18.04
N ALA A 39 -7.94 -7.96 18.76
CA ALA A 39 -8.00 -7.26 20.04
C ALA A 39 -7.08 -7.87 21.11
N GLU A 40 -6.80 -9.16 21.02
CA GLU A 40 -5.97 -9.91 21.96
C GLU A 40 -4.48 -9.95 21.59
N VAL A 41 -4.12 -9.58 20.36
CA VAL A 41 -2.75 -9.64 19.84
C VAL A 41 -2.39 -8.29 19.24
N GLY A 42 -1.52 -7.55 19.92
CA GLY A 42 -1.00 -6.28 19.41
C GLY A 42 0.16 -6.52 18.45
N VAL A 43 0.15 -5.86 17.31
CA VAL A 43 1.36 -5.74 16.49
C VAL A 43 2.20 -4.66 17.13
N VAL A 44 3.46 -4.96 17.41
CA VAL A 44 4.41 -4.02 18.02
C VAL A 44 5.21 -3.32 16.93
N ASP A 45 5.70 -4.09 15.96
CA ASP A 45 6.57 -3.63 14.89
C ASP A 45 6.53 -4.63 13.73
N GLY A 46 6.99 -4.22 12.56
CA GLY A 46 7.05 -5.09 11.40
C GLY A 46 7.80 -4.50 10.22
N GLU A 47 8.14 -5.36 9.28
CA GLU A 47 8.74 -4.98 8.02
C GLU A 47 8.29 -5.93 6.91
N LEU A 48 7.90 -5.39 5.77
CA LEU A 48 7.67 -6.15 4.55
C LEU A 48 8.54 -5.59 3.43
N ILE A 49 9.40 -6.43 2.88
CA ILE A 49 10.27 -6.13 1.75
C ILE A 49 9.76 -6.90 0.55
N ALA A 50 9.19 -6.17 -0.41
CA ALA A 50 8.78 -6.71 -1.70
C ALA A 50 9.84 -6.32 -2.76
N LEU A 51 10.39 -7.32 -3.44
CA LEU A 51 11.27 -7.13 -4.60
C LEU A 51 10.51 -6.51 -5.77
N GLU A 52 9.24 -6.86 -5.90
CA GLU A 52 8.34 -6.34 -6.91
C GLU A 52 6.91 -6.28 -6.36
N MET A 53 6.20 -5.21 -6.71
CA MET A 53 4.78 -5.06 -6.46
C MET A 53 4.10 -4.68 -7.77
N LEU A 54 2.98 -5.34 -8.07
CA LEU A 54 2.20 -5.13 -9.28
C LEU A 54 0.72 -4.89 -8.89
N LEU A 55 0.03 -4.05 -9.66
CA LEU A 55 -1.43 -4.00 -9.64
C LEU A 55 -1.96 -4.86 -10.78
N GLY A 56 -2.84 -5.80 -10.45
CA GLY A 56 -3.46 -6.63 -11.47
C GLY A 56 -4.45 -5.82 -12.28
N ASP A 57 -4.32 -5.86 -13.61
CA ASP A 57 -5.25 -5.22 -14.53
C ASP A 57 -6.49 -6.12 -14.74
N CYS A 58 -7.67 -5.56 -14.52
CA CYS A 58 -8.94 -6.27 -14.72
C CYS A 58 -9.19 -6.68 -16.17
N ASP A 59 -8.66 -5.91 -17.13
CA ASP A 59 -8.82 -6.16 -18.55
C ASP A 59 -7.75 -7.13 -19.12
N GLN A 60 -6.85 -7.63 -18.27
CA GLN A 60 -5.75 -8.55 -18.60
C GLN A 60 -4.81 -8.03 -19.71
N VAL A 61 -4.71 -6.71 -19.89
CA VAL A 61 -3.79 -6.11 -20.87
C VAL A 61 -2.34 -6.15 -20.35
N GLY A 62 -2.18 -6.27 -19.03
CA GLY A 62 -0.93 -6.59 -18.35
C GLY A 62 -0.87 -5.89 -17.00
N ASP A 63 -0.21 -6.52 -16.03
CA ASP A 63 -0.12 -5.95 -14.69
C ASP A 63 0.68 -4.64 -14.70
N VAL A 64 0.29 -3.70 -13.83
CA VAL A 64 0.93 -2.39 -13.73
C VAL A 64 2.05 -2.44 -12.69
N PRO A 65 3.33 -2.29 -13.09
CA PRO A 65 4.43 -2.39 -12.14
C PRO A 65 4.50 -1.16 -11.25
N LEU A 66 4.52 -1.40 -9.94
CA LEU A 66 4.85 -0.40 -8.94
C LEU A 66 6.35 -0.46 -8.59
N GLY A 67 7.02 -1.60 -8.83
CA GLY A 67 8.43 -1.83 -8.53
C GLY A 67 8.65 -2.27 -7.08
N SER A 68 9.91 -2.30 -6.64
CA SER A 68 10.25 -2.75 -5.28
C SER A 68 9.70 -1.80 -4.20
N ARG A 69 9.30 -2.38 -3.06
CA ARG A 69 8.72 -1.62 -1.95
C ARG A 69 9.18 -2.19 -0.62
N THR A 70 9.38 -1.30 0.34
CA THR A 70 9.54 -1.65 1.74
C THR A 70 8.45 -0.93 2.51
N PHE A 71 7.69 -1.68 3.30
CA PHE A 71 6.75 -1.14 4.28
C PHE A 71 7.34 -1.39 5.68
N THR A 72 7.56 -0.32 6.43
CA THR A 72 7.91 -0.39 7.85
C THR A 72 6.68 -0.07 8.68
N PHE A 73 6.44 -0.88 9.71
CA PHE A 73 5.20 -0.81 10.48
C PHE A 73 5.47 -0.24 11.88
N ASP A 74 4.62 0.67 12.33
CA ASP A 74 4.60 1.17 13.71
C ASP A 74 3.30 0.69 14.36
N GLY A 75 3.42 -0.35 15.17
CA GLY A 75 2.31 -1.24 15.42
C GLY A 75 1.80 -1.86 14.12
N ALA A 76 0.48 -1.84 13.90
CA ALA A 76 -0.13 -2.48 12.74
C ALA A 76 -0.09 -1.67 11.44
N GLU A 77 0.18 -0.36 11.48
CA GLU A 77 0.08 0.52 10.29
C GLU A 77 1.46 0.83 9.71
N SER A 78 1.56 0.84 8.38
CA SER A 78 2.78 1.24 7.68
C SER A 78 2.98 2.75 7.72
N ARG A 79 4.24 3.17 7.80
CA ARG A 79 4.66 4.58 7.71
C ARG A 79 4.72 5.11 6.29
N GLU A 80 4.63 4.23 5.31
CA GLU A 80 4.79 4.53 3.89
C GLU A 80 3.44 4.57 3.19
N ALA A 81 3.27 5.58 2.35
CA ALA A 81 2.19 5.64 1.37
C ALA A 81 2.80 5.59 -0.04
N LEU A 82 2.21 4.79 -0.91
CA LEU A 82 2.61 4.71 -2.31
C LEU A 82 1.53 5.33 -3.19
N GLN A 83 1.94 6.01 -4.26
CA GLN A 83 1.00 6.48 -5.27
C GLN A 83 0.69 5.35 -6.24
N ILE A 84 -0.60 5.11 -6.47
CA ILE A 84 -1.07 4.15 -7.46
C ILE A 84 -1.70 4.89 -8.66
N PRO A 85 -1.63 4.32 -9.87
CA PRO A 85 -2.35 4.83 -11.03
C PRO A 85 -3.85 4.83 -10.78
N ALA A 86 -4.52 5.89 -11.25
CA ALA A 86 -5.96 5.98 -11.19
C ALA A 86 -6.58 5.10 -12.29
N ASP A 87 -7.10 3.94 -11.91
CA ASP A 87 -7.77 2.99 -12.80
C ASP A 87 -8.57 1.95 -12.00
N GLU A 88 -9.27 1.05 -12.69
CA GLU A 88 -9.81 -0.18 -12.09
C GLU A 88 -8.72 -1.26 -12.01
N HIS A 89 -8.52 -1.83 -10.81
CA HIS A 89 -7.53 -2.87 -10.54
C HIS A 89 -8.21 -4.10 -9.94
N CYS A 90 -7.73 -5.29 -10.26
CA CYS A 90 -8.30 -6.57 -9.84
C CYS A 90 -7.49 -7.29 -8.74
N GLY A 91 -6.46 -6.62 -8.22
CA GLY A 91 -5.73 -7.07 -7.05
C GLY A 91 -4.34 -6.49 -6.98
N VAL A 92 -3.57 -7.00 -6.04
CA VAL A 92 -2.18 -6.62 -5.80
C VAL A 92 -1.34 -7.88 -5.72
N PHE A 93 -0.28 -7.95 -6.52
CA PHE A 93 0.72 -9.01 -6.46
C PHE A 93 2.00 -8.48 -5.81
N LEU A 94 2.59 -9.26 -4.91
CA LEU A 94 3.86 -8.96 -4.27
C LEU A 94 4.79 -10.16 -4.40
N VAL A 95 6.01 -9.93 -4.87
CA VAL A 95 7.14 -10.86 -4.72
C VAL A 95 7.87 -10.47 -3.45
N VAL A 96 7.68 -11.21 -2.37
CA VAL A 96 8.16 -10.86 -1.03
C VAL A 96 9.50 -11.54 -0.77
N ASP A 97 10.51 -10.72 -0.46
CA ASP A 97 11.82 -11.16 0.04
C ASP A 97 11.74 -11.51 1.53
N LEU A 98 11.09 -10.64 2.30
CA LEU A 98 10.97 -10.75 3.74
C LEU A 98 9.66 -10.16 4.24
N MET A 99 8.99 -10.88 5.13
CA MET A 99 7.97 -10.35 6.02
C MET A 99 8.33 -10.70 7.46
N ARG A 100 8.65 -9.67 8.24
CA ARG A 100 8.88 -9.74 9.68
C ARG A 100 7.70 -9.12 10.40
N VAL A 101 7.14 -9.83 11.38
CA VAL A 101 6.06 -9.33 12.25
C VAL A 101 6.46 -9.55 13.70
N VAL A 102 6.42 -8.52 14.52
CA VAL A 102 6.61 -8.61 15.97
C VAL A 102 5.27 -8.38 16.65
N VAL A 103 4.84 -9.34 17.46
CA VAL A 103 3.56 -9.31 18.17
C VAL A 103 3.74 -9.52 19.67
N ASP A 104 2.84 -8.93 20.45
CA ASP A 104 2.69 -9.15 21.89
C ASP A 104 1.22 -9.48 22.20
N ASP A 105 0.99 -10.62 22.85
CA ASP A 105 -0.32 -11.09 23.31
C ASP A 105 -0.55 -10.80 24.81
N GLY A 106 0.38 -10.11 25.46
CA GLY A 106 0.33 -9.78 26.88
C GLY A 106 0.57 -10.98 27.81
N GLN A 107 0.95 -12.15 27.29
CA GLN A 107 1.07 -13.39 28.08
C GLN A 107 2.50 -13.81 28.45
N GLY A 108 3.51 -13.01 28.13
CA GLY A 108 4.86 -13.28 28.64
C GLY A 108 6.03 -12.97 27.70
N GLY A 109 5.81 -12.21 26.63
CA GLY A 109 6.89 -11.69 25.80
C GLY A 109 6.50 -11.59 24.33
N GLU A 110 7.37 -10.90 23.59
CA GLU A 110 7.20 -10.70 22.15
C GLU A 110 7.51 -11.98 21.36
N ARG A 111 6.80 -12.12 20.24
CA ARG A 111 7.07 -13.15 19.23
C ARG A 111 7.43 -12.46 17.94
N GLU A 112 8.55 -12.85 17.36
CA GLU A 112 9.00 -12.37 16.07
C GLU A 112 8.80 -13.49 15.04
N LEU A 113 7.96 -13.23 14.05
CA LEU A 113 7.65 -14.14 12.96
C LEU A 113 8.39 -13.66 11.71
N ILE A 114 9.18 -14.55 11.11
CA ILE A 114 9.99 -14.24 9.93
C ILE A 114 9.59 -15.21 8.81
N ALA A 115 8.93 -14.68 7.78
CA ALA A 115 8.67 -15.38 6.54
C ALA A 115 9.53 -14.77 5.42
N ASP A 116 10.16 -15.61 4.61
CA ASP A 116 11.00 -15.19 3.48
C ASP A 116 10.59 -15.88 2.18
N ASP A 117 11.03 -15.32 1.04
CA ASP A 117 10.91 -15.90 -0.30
C ASP A 117 9.52 -16.47 -0.66
N PHE A 118 8.50 -15.61 -0.71
CA PHE A 118 7.14 -16.02 -1.10
C PHE A 118 6.43 -15.01 -2.00
N ASP A 119 5.51 -15.51 -2.80
CA ASP A 119 4.62 -14.69 -3.62
C ASP A 119 3.27 -14.53 -2.90
N LEU A 120 2.73 -13.31 -2.91
CA LEU A 120 1.42 -13.00 -2.35
C LEU A 120 0.53 -12.34 -3.39
N TRP A 121 -0.63 -12.96 -3.65
CA TRP A 121 -1.68 -12.37 -4.46
C TRP A 121 -2.87 -11.97 -3.59
N VAL A 122 -3.28 -10.70 -3.69
CA VAL A 122 -4.42 -10.14 -2.97
C VAL A 122 -5.54 -9.83 -3.97
N PRO A 123 -6.51 -10.75 -4.17
CA PRO A 123 -7.54 -10.66 -5.21
C PRO A 123 -8.68 -9.73 -4.81
N THR A 124 -8.42 -8.42 -4.70
CA THR A 124 -9.45 -7.43 -4.44
C THR A 124 -9.65 -6.53 -5.64
N THR A 125 -10.88 -6.47 -6.17
CA THR A 125 -11.24 -5.48 -7.18
C THR A 125 -11.52 -4.13 -6.53
N PHE A 126 -10.87 -3.07 -7.00
CA PHE A 126 -11.07 -1.71 -6.52
C PHE A 126 -10.87 -0.68 -7.64
N LEU A 127 -11.61 0.43 -7.56
CA LEU A 127 -11.50 1.55 -8.49
C LEU A 127 -10.68 2.68 -7.85
N ALA A 128 -9.42 2.81 -8.24
CA ALA A 128 -8.52 3.85 -7.78
C ALA A 128 -8.89 5.21 -8.39
N ARG A 129 -9.72 5.98 -7.69
CA ARG A 129 -10.11 7.33 -8.15
C ARG A 129 -9.09 8.37 -7.75
N ALA A 130 -9.12 9.52 -8.43
CA ALA A 130 -8.36 10.71 -8.03
C ALA A 130 -8.53 11.03 -6.54
N ASN A 131 -7.42 11.24 -5.84
CA ASN A 131 -7.33 11.44 -4.38
C ASN A 131 -7.92 10.30 -3.53
N GLY A 132 -8.22 9.14 -4.12
CA GLY A 132 -8.66 7.96 -3.41
C GLY A 132 -7.59 7.48 -2.45
N ARG A 133 -8.01 6.99 -1.29
CA ARG A 133 -7.12 6.43 -0.27
C ARG A 133 -7.45 4.96 -0.11
N PHE A 134 -6.42 4.14 -0.17
CA PHE A 134 -6.54 2.70 -0.09
C PHE A 134 -5.61 2.14 0.98
N ARG A 135 -5.97 0.99 1.52
CA ARG A 135 -5.15 0.22 2.44
C ARG A 135 -5.06 -1.22 1.96
N LEU A 136 -3.85 -1.70 1.74
CA LEU A 136 -3.56 -3.12 1.64
C LEU A 136 -3.52 -3.69 3.05
N ARG A 137 -4.56 -4.44 3.44
CA ARG A 137 -4.64 -5.10 4.74
C ARG A 137 -4.16 -6.53 4.60
N PHE A 138 -3.11 -6.87 5.34
CA PHE A 138 -2.54 -8.22 5.41
C PHE A 138 -3.25 -9.06 6.46
N GLY A 139 -3.79 -10.20 6.02
CA GLY A 139 -4.55 -11.12 6.85
C GLY A 139 -5.92 -10.62 7.31
N ASP A 140 -6.59 -11.47 8.06
CA ASP A 140 -7.88 -11.16 8.69
C ASP A 140 -7.78 -11.04 10.21
N ASP A 141 -8.90 -10.75 10.86
CA ASP A 141 -8.95 -10.44 12.29
C ASP A 141 -8.59 -11.64 13.20
N ALA A 142 -8.50 -12.84 12.64
CA ALA A 142 -8.07 -14.05 13.35
C ALA A 142 -6.61 -14.43 13.05
N TRP A 143 -6.03 -13.94 11.95
CA TRP A 143 -4.74 -14.40 11.43
C TRP A 143 -3.63 -14.45 12.47
N LEU A 144 -3.32 -13.32 13.12
CA LEU A 144 -2.23 -13.28 14.09
C LEU A 144 -2.54 -14.07 15.36
N SER A 145 -3.81 -14.16 15.78
CA SER A 145 -4.20 -15.00 16.91
C SER A 145 -3.98 -16.48 16.62
N ASP A 146 -4.32 -16.95 15.42
CA ASP A 146 -4.09 -18.34 15.00
C ASP A 146 -2.60 -18.66 14.93
N VAL A 147 -1.78 -17.73 14.44
CA VAL A 147 -0.32 -17.88 14.37
C VAL A 147 0.32 -17.87 15.77
N VAL A 148 -0.07 -16.95 16.64
CA VAL A 148 0.45 -16.84 18.02
C VAL A 148 0.10 -18.08 18.84
N ALA A 149 -1.07 -18.69 18.63
CA ALA A 149 -1.46 -19.93 19.31
C ALA A 149 -0.53 -21.11 19.03
N LEU A 150 0.28 -21.04 17.97
CA LEU A 150 1.24 -22.07 17.57
C LEU A 150 2.68 -21.77 18.02
N THR A 151 2.94 -20.61 18.62
CA THR A 151 4.29 -20.13 18.90
C THR A 151 4.48 -19.69 20.36
N GLU A 152 5.63 -20.05 20.92
CA GLU A 152 6.09 -19.56 22.22
C GLU A 152 6.81 -18.20 22.05
N PRO A 153 7.05 -17.41 23.11
CA PRO A 153 7.86 -16.20 22.99
C PRO A 153 9.25 -16.45 22.38
N GLY A 154 9.70 -15.54 21.50
CA GLY A 154 10.96 -15.66 20.76
C GLY A 154 10.83 -15.48 19.24
N THR A 155 11.91 -15.75 18.51
CA THR A 155 11.97 -15.63 17.05
C THR A 155 11.69 -16.97 16.37
N HIS A 156 10.78 -16.96 15.40
CA HIS A 156 10.33 -18.14 14.65
C HIS A 156 10.46 -17.91 13.15
N SER A 157 11.05 -18.88 12.45
CA SER A 157 11.04 -18.92 10.99
C SER A 157 9.78 -19.63 10.52
N VAL A 158 8.90 -18.89 9.83
CA VAL A 158 7.64 -19.40 9.31
C VAL A 158 7.89 -20.54 8.31
N ASN A 159 8.83 -20.34 7.38
CA ASN A 159 9.17 -21.31 6.33
C ASN A 159 9.71 -22.64 6.87
N GLY A 160 10.26 -22.65 8.10
CA GLY A 160 10.85 -23.83 8.74
C GLY A 160 9.85 -24.79 9.40
N GLU A 161 8.61 -24.35 9.63
CA GLU A 161 7.64 -25.06 10.46
C GLU A 161 6.29 -25.22 9.76
N ALA A 162 5.94 -26.44 9.36
CA ALA A 162 4.79 -26.68 8.48
C ALA A 162 3.45 -26.17 9.03
N SER A 163 3.15 -26.37 10.32
CA SER A 163 1.89 -25.88 10.92
C SER A 163 1.85 -24.36 11.01
N LEU A 164 2.99 -23.73 11.32
CA LEU A 164 3.13 -22.29 11.38
C LEU A 164 3.00 -21.68 9.98
N ALA A 165 3.70 -22.22 8.99
CA ALA A 165 3.60 -21.83 7.59
C ALA A 165 2.15 -21.90 7.09
N THR A 166 1.46 -23.02 7.33
CA THR A 166 0.05 -23.15 6.93
C THR A 166 -0.81 -22.05 7.54
N ALA A 167 -0.76 -21.86 8.87
CA ALA A 167 -1.57 -20.83 9.53
C ALA A 167 -1.22 -19.41 9.05
N PHE A 168 0.08 -19.14 8.85
CA PHE A 168 0.56 -17.85 8.40
C PHE A 168 0.08 -17.53 6.98
N PHE A 169 0.27 -18.43 6.03
CA PHE A 169 -0.08 -18.19 4.62
C PHE A 169 -1.59 -18.29 4.36
N GLU A 170 -2.31 -19.21 5.01
CA GLU A 170 -3.79 -19.25 4.91
C GLU A 170 -4.42 -17.95 5.43
N GLY A 171 -3.81 -17.33 6.44
CA GLY A 171 -4.22 -16.01 6.89
C GLY A 171 -3.95 -14.92 5.86
N LEU A 172 -2.75 -14.89 5.28
CA LEU A 172 -2.40 -13.94 4.22
C LEU A 172 -3.27 -14.07 2.97
N ASP A 173 -3.77 -15.27 2.63
CA ASP A 173 -4.73 -15.46 1.53
C ASP A 173 -6.06 -14.69 1.74
N ARG A 174 -6.33 -14.26 2.97
CA ARG A 174 -7.52 -13.46 3.34
C ARG A 174 -7.24 -11.95 3.40
N SER A 175 -6.06 -11.53 2.93
CA SER A 175 -5.71 -10.13 2.75
C SER A 175 -6.67 -9.44 1.78
N VAL A 176 -6.85 -8.12 1.94
CA VAL A 176 -7.77 -7.32 1.13
C VAL A 176 -7.24 -5.93 0.84
N VAL A 177 -7.76 -5.29 -0.20
CA VAL A 177 -7.61 -3.84 -0.41
C VAL A 177 -8.88 -3.13 0.06
N GLU A 178 -8.74 -2.18 0.98
CA GLU A 178 -9.84 -1.39 1.53
C GLU A 178 -9.79 0.04 0.98
N GLU A 179 -10.95 0.60 0.59
CA GLU A 179 -11.07 2.04 0.35
C GLU A 179 -11.30 2.75 1.69
N LEU A 180 -10.49 3.77 1.98
CA LEU A 180 -10.56 4.55 3.21
C LEU A 180 -11.43 5.79 3.01
N ALA A 181 -12.17 6.17 4.06
CA ALA A 181 -12.94 7.40 4.05
C ALA A 181 -12.02 8.64 3.87
N PRO A 182 -12.50 9.70 3.20
CA PRO A 182 -11.85 11.00 3.23
C PRO A 182 -11.82 11.55 4.67
N GLU A 183 -10.74 12.26 5.02
CA GLU A 183 -10.58 12.92 6.34
C GLU A 183 -11.44 14.17 6.47
#